data_AF-A0A3B0YGD8-F1
#
_entry.id   AF-A0A3B0YGD8-F1
#
_cell.length_a   1.000
_cell.length_b   1.000
_cell.length_c   1.000
_cell.angle_alpha   90.00
_cell.angle_beta   90.00
_cell.angle_gamma   90.00
#
_symmetry.space_group_name_H-M   'P 1'
#
loop_
_entity.id
_entity.type
_entity.pdbx_description
1 polymer ?
#
loop_
_entity_poly.entity_id
_entity_poly.type
_entity_poly.pdbx_seq_one_letter_code
_entity_poly.pdbx_strand_id
1 'polypeptide(L)'
;MKDVLSALFSSRQETKKNSVNEASNNTEPEPQPIVDDVVGCIGKLPLYADFLRHNLHNAEAIALDKWMQSGFQHLSQKRRTTFKEVFNRFPRLEFMLFGDDNLRPISGVMVAGKDQSGREYPFTIFKVMGAAIHTSQIPLLPSMLSVFHHLAIDLCHEKWVNEEKNVLFKRIDALPINEFHAGEDYLRRQSRSQLEVLSSQWLWDTILPVSSLERRMEFIKIFNHKLRSILALPMASRQWGIEINIFNSEKRDMVQQFFVTLIVMLLGHKLWNGQSWLSDSNGAESRLTLFFRPIAAEDFLTLVDFEAGRNNLMVINDLLDEADLAVTAENYVPRQSSSLAGLLKDWVLLYEKKANDI
;
A
#
# COMPACT_ATOMS: atom_id res chain seq x y z
N MET A 1 -10.38 -20.58 7.57
CA MET A 1 -9.30 -19.78 8.22
C MET A 1 -7.94 -19.92 7.54
N LYS A 2 -7.57 -21.09 6.97
CA LYS A 2 -6.36 -21.21 6.12
C LYS A 2 -6.45 -20.34 4.84
N ASP A 3 -7.67 -20.14 4.32
CA ASP A 3 -7.88 -19.45 3.03
C ASP A 3 -7.67 -17.93 3.12
N VAL A 4 -8.08 -17.29 4.22
CA VAL A 4 -7.90 -15.84 4.46
C VAL A 4 -6.42 -15.45 4.59
N LEU A 5 -5.64 -16.29 5.30
CA LEU A 5 -4.20 -16.11 5.42
C LEU A 5 -3.50 -16.22 4.07
N SER A 6 -3.97 -17.15 3.22
CA SER A 6 -3.42 -17.32 1.88
C SER A 6 -3.73 -16.12 1.00
N ALA A 7 -4.96 -15.63 1.02
CA ALA A 7 -5.39 -14.60 0.09
C ALA A 7 -4.90 -13.18 0.48
N LEU A 8 -4.70 -12.88 1.77
CA LEU A 8 -4.09 -11.60 2.19
C LEU A 8 -2.55 -11.58 2.13
N PHE A 9 -1.89 -12.75 2.27
CA PHE A 9 -0.43 -12.79 2.53
C PHE A 9 0.35 -13.99 1.96
N SER A 10 -0.20 -14.84 1.08
CA SER A 10 0.54 -16.01 0.54
C SER A 10 0.43 -16.17 -0.97
N SER A 11 1.58 -16.23 -1.66
CA SER A 11 1.66 -16.44 -3.13
C SER A 11 1.74 -17.91 -3.56
N ARG A 12 1.47 -18.87 -2.67
CA ARG A 12 1.57 -20.31 -2.99
C ARG A 12 0.39 -21.11 -2.45
N GLN A 13 -0.60 -21.36 -3.28
CA GLN A 13 -1.27 -22.67 -3.32
C GLN A 13 -1.66 -23.05 -4.76
N GLU A 14 -1.21 -24.24 -5.17
CA GLU A 14 -1.69 -24.96 -6.34
C GLU A 14 -3.18 -25.26 -6.19
N THR A 15 -3.99 -24.81 -7.15
CA THR A 15 -5.39 -25.21 -7.24
C THR A 15 -5.49 -26.59 -7.89
N LYS A 16 -5.83 -27.59 -7.09
CA LYS A 16 -6.39 -28.85 -7.58
C LYS A 16 -7.70 -28.56 -8.30
N LYS A 17 -7.76 -28.90 -9.60
CA LYS A 17 -9.00 -28.97 -10.38
C LYS A 17 -9.97 -29.94 -9.71
N ASN A 18 -11.13 -29.43 -9.28
CA ASN A 18 -12.34 -30.22 -9.15
C ASN A 18 -13.41 -29.59 -10.03
N SER A 19 -13.76 -30.33 -11.07
CA SER A 19 -14.88 -30.13 -11.98
C SER A 19 -16.19 -30.46 -11.27
N VAL A 20 -17.11 -29.49 -11.14
CA VAL A 20 -18.54 -29.77 -10.95
C VAL A 20 -19.38 -28.69 -11.66
N ASN A 21 -20.15 -29.18 -12.64
CA ASN A 21 -21.38 -28.71 -13.26
C ASN A 21 -21.90 -27.29 -12.97
N GLU A 22 -22.01 -26.52 -14.06
CA GLU A 22 -22.86 -25.34 -14.20
C GLU A 22 -24.34 -25.74 -14.19
N ALA A 23 -25.08 -25.23 -13.21
CA ALA A 23 -26.51 -25.01 -13.33
C ALA A 23 -26.77 -23.54 -12.95
N SER A 24 -27.06 -22.74 -13.96
CA SER A 24 -27.41 -21.32 -13.86
C SER A 24 -28.72 -21.16 -13.08
N ASN A 25 -28.63 -20.57 -11.88
CA ASN A 25 -29.75 -19.92 -11.23
C ASN A 25 -29.38 -18.44 -11.03
N ASN A 26 -30.03 -17.58 -11.82
CA ASN A 26 -30.08 -16.14 -11.60
C ASN A 26 -30.88 -15.88 -10.31
N THR A 27 -30.17 -15.81 -9.18
CA THR A 27 -30.62 -15.13 -7.98
C THR A 27 -29.77 -13.88 -7.85
N GLU A 28 -30.41 -12.71 -7.90
CA GLU A 28 -29.76 -11.46 -7.48
C GLU A 28 -29.09 -11.69 -6.12
N PRO A 29 -27.82 -11.32 -5.95
CA PRO A 29 -27.13 -11.56 -4.69
C PRO A 29 -27.86 -10.82 -3.57
N GLU A 30 -28.26 -11.55 -2.52
CA GLU A 30 -28.78 -10.93 -1.30
C GLU A 30 -27.81 -9.84 -0.82
N PRO A 31 -28.31 -8.66 -0.39
CA PRO A 31 -27.45 -7.61 0.12
C PRO A 31 -26.67 -8.16 1.31
N GLN A 32 -25.35 -8.26 1.17
CA GLN A 32 -24.49 -8.69 2.27
C GLN A 32 -24.68 -7.72 3.44
N PRO A 33 -24.76 -8.21 4.68
CA PRO A 33 -24.92 -7.36 5.84
C PRO A 33 -23.78 -6.34 5.87
N ILE A 34 -24.14 -5.06 6.00
CA ILE A 34 -23.18 -3.99 6.25
C ILE A 34 -22.56 -4.31 7.61
N VAL A 35 -21.30 -4.75 7.61
CA VAL A 35 -20.52 -4.92 8.83
C VAL A 35 -19.84 -3.58 9.08
N ASP A 36 -19.76 -3.15 10.33
CA ASP A 36 -19.03 -1.92 10.66
C ASP A 36 -17.52 -2.11 10.49
N ASP A 37 -16.83 -0.99 10.25
CA ASP A 37 -15.37 -0.93 10.33
C ASP A 37 -14.90 -1.41 11.72
N VAL A 38 -13.80 -2.17 11.75
CA VAL A 38 -13.17 -2.60 13.00
C VAL A 38 -11.78 -1.99 13.10
N VAL A 39 -11.57 -1.11 14.09
CA VAL A 39 -10.25 -0.52 14.38
C VAL A 39 -9.63 -1.24 15.56
N GLY A 40 -8.35 -1.58 15.50
CA GLY A 40 -7.66 -2.31 16.57
C GLY A 40 -6.16 -2.03 16.61
N CYS A 41 -5.46 -2.71 17.51
CA CYS A 41 -4.01 -2.62 17.57
C CYS A 41 -3.34 -3.92 18.00
N ILE A 42 -2.08 -4.07 17.59
CA ILE A 42 -1.18 -5.14 18.00
C ILE A 42 0.24 -4.63 18.19
N GLY A 43 0.95 -5.18 19.17
CA GLY A 43 2.39 -4.94 19.32
C GLY A 43 2.80 -4.45 20.70
N LYS A 44 3.81 -3.57 20.73
CA LYS A 44 4.43 -3.12 21.99
C LYS A 44 4.56 -1.61 22.05
N LEU A 45 4.18 -1.04 23.20
CA LEU A 45 4.41 0.36 23.54
C LEU A 45 5.20 0.47 24.84
N PRO A 46 6.04 1.51 25.01
CA PRO A 46 6.98 1.59 26.14
C PRO A 46 6.34 1.54 27.53
N LEU A 47 5.09 2.01 27.64
CA LEU A 47 4.37 2.08 28.91
C LEU A 47 3.93 0.70 29.45
N TYR A 48 3.78 -0.30 28.59
CA TYR A 48 3.18 -1.59 28.97
C TYR A 48 4.22 -2.72 28.93
N ALA A 49 4.24 -3.56 29.96
CA ALA A 49 5.11 -4.73 30.03
C ALA A 49 4.68 -5.86 29.09
N ASP A 50 3.37 -5.95 28.80
CA ASP A 50 2.78 -7.00 27.97
C ASP A 50 2.58 -6.55 26.53
N PHE A 51 2.39 -7.55 25.67
CA PHE A 51 1.95 -7.36 24.30
C PHE A 51 0.50 -6.85 24.26
N LEU A 52 0.26 -5.79 23.49
CA LEU A 52 -1.08 -5.23 23.29
C LEU A 52 -1.80 -6.00 22.17
N ARG A 53 -3.07 -6.34 22.42
CA ARG A 53 -3.98 -6.94 21.45
C ARG A 53 -5.37 -6.36 21.68
N HIS A 54 -5.88 -5.63 20.71
CA HIS A 54 -7.20 -5.00 20.76
C HIS A 54 -7.93 -5.22 19.44
N ASN A 55 -9.21 -5.62 19.51
CA ASN A 55 -10.08 -5.92 18.37
C ASN A 55 -9.51 -6.93 17.33
N LEU A 56 -8.84 -7.99 17.82
CA LEU A 56 -8.31 -9.12 17.02
C LEU A 56 -9.31 -10.30 16.88
N HIS A 57 -10.57 -10.04 16.59
CA HIS A 57 -11.59 -11.10 16.49
C HIS A 57 -11.92 -11.48 15.04
N ASN A 58 -11.66 -10.59 14.08
CA ASN A 58 -11.95 -10.85 12.67
C ASN A 58 -10.78 -11.56 11.96
N ALA A 59 -11.09 -12.26 10.85
CA ALA A 59 -10.14 -13.13 10.17
C ALA A 59 -8.96 -12.33 9.57
N GLU A 60 -9.25 -11.13 9.08
CA GLU A 60 -8.29 -10.19 8.49
C GLU A 60 -7.26 -9.70 9.51
N ALA A 61 -7.69 -9.30 10.69
CA ALA A 61 -6.84 -8.85 11.79
C ALA A 61 -5.97 -10.00 12.34
N ILE A 62 -6.55 -11.20 12.46
CA ILE A 62 -5.79 -12.42 12.83
C ILE A 62 -4.73 -12.73 11.75
N ALA A 63 -5.05 -12.50 10.48
CA ALA A 63 -4.11 -12.70 9.39
C ALA A 63 -2.96 -11.72 9.41
N LEU A 64 -3.25 -10.44 9.66
CA LEU A 64 -2.23 -9.41 9.84
C LEU A 64 -1.30 -9.74 11.02
N ASP A 65 -1.84 -10.14 12.18
CA ASP A 65 -1.05 -10.52 13.36
C ASP A 65 -0.10 -11.69 13.06
N LYS A 66 -0.60 -12.73 12.40
CA LYS A 66 0.23 -13.89 12.01
C LYS A 66 1.32 -13.51 11.01
N TRP A 67 0.98 -12.74 9.99
CA TRP A 67 1.93 -12.26 9.00
C TRP A 67 3.03 -11.41 9.65
N MET A 68 2.68 -10.50 10.55
CA MET A 68 3.64 -9.71 11.32
C MET A 68 4.54 -10.57 12.21
N GLN A 69 4.00 -11.55 12.93
CA GLN A 69 4.79 -12.46 13.76
C GLN A 69 5.81 -13.24 12.92
N SER A 70 5.40 -13.80 11.79
CA SER A 70 6.28 -14.52 10.87
C SER A 70 7.34 -13.59 10.24
N GLY A 71 6.96 -12.40 9.81
CA GLY A 71 7.87 -11.43 9.20
C GLY A 71 8.90 -10.90 10.20
N PHE A 72 8.48 -10.61 11.43
CA PHE A 72 9.37 -10.19 12.50
C PHE A 72 10.34 -11.31 12.91
N GLN A 73 9.86 -12.57 12.97
CA GLN A 73 10.73 -13.72 13.19
C GLN A 73 11.77 -13.82 12.07
N HIS A 74 11.39 -13.65 10.79
CA HIS A 74 12.33 -13.67 9.68
C HIS A 74 13.37 -12.55 9.77
N LEU A 75 12.94 -11.33 10.11
CA LEU A 75 13.81 -10.18 10.35
C LEU A 75 14.87 -10.49 11.42
N SER A 76 14.43 -10.97 12.59
CA SER A 76 15.33 -11.33 13.70
C SER A 76 16.36 -12.40 13.33
N GLN A 77 15.99 -13.35 12.48
CA GLN A 77 16.88 -14.41 12.02
C GLN A 77 17.87 -13.93 10.95
N LYS A 78 17.40 -13.22 9.94
CA LYS A 78 18.21 -12.72 8.81
C LYS A 78 19.16 -11.59 9.20
N ARG A 79 18.79 -10.80 10.21
CA ARG A 79 19.58 -9.67 10.73
C ARG A 79 20.11 -9.94 12.12
N ARG A 80 20.37 -11.18 12.51
CA ARG A 80 20.75 -11.53 13.89
C ARG A 80 21.84 -10.62 14.49
N THR A 81 22.85 -10.23 13.72
CA THR A 81 23.96 -9.36 14.17
C THR A 81 23.64 -7.86 14.06
N THR A 82 22.81 -7.44 13.11
CA THR A 82 22.46 -6.04 12.83
C THR A 82 21.02 -5.68 13.20
N PHE A 83 20.32 -6.57 13.92
CA PHE A 83 18.88 -6.47 14.18
C PHE A 83 18.52 -5.15 14.84
N LYS A 84 19.31 -4.76 15.84
CA LYS A 84 19.10 -3.53 16.58
C LYS A 84 19.30 -2.29 15.70
N GLU A 85 20.29 -2.31 14.80
CA GLU A 85 20.53 -1.21 13.86
C GLU A 85 19.40 -1.09 12.84
N VAL A 86 18.90 -2.21 12.33
CA VAL A 86 17.74 -2.23 11.42
C VAL A 86 16.49 -1.76 12.15
N PHE A 87 16.22 -2.27 13.35
CA PHE A 87 15.02 -1.92 14.12
C PHE A 87 15.04 -0.47 14.63
N ASN A 88 16.20 0.07 14.97
CA ASN A 88 16.33 1.50 15.31
C ASN A 88 16.03 2.42 14.11
N ARG A 89 16.18 1.90 12.89
CA ARG A 89 15.86 2.60 11.63
C ARG A 89 14.52 2.16 11.04
N PHE A 90 13.71 1.44 11.83
CA PHE A 90 12.42 0.94 11.38
C PHE A 90 11.56 2.11 10.89
N PRO A 91 11.14 2.11 9.62
CA PRO A 91 10.37 3.21 9.06
C PRO A 91 8.96 3.21 9.64
N ARG A 92 8.36 4.38 9.74
CA ARG A 92 6.91 4.49 9.85
C ARG A 92 6.30 3.98 8.55
N LEU A 93 5.42 3.01 8.64
CA LEU A 93 4.71 2.42 7.51
C LEU A 93 3.23 2.76 7.59
N GLU A 94 2.68 3.34 6.54
CA GLU A 94 1.25 3.37 6.27
C GLU A 94 0.95 2.35 5.18
N PHE A 95 -0.04 1.49 5.41
CA PHE A 95 -0.33 0.40 4.48
C PHE A 95 -1.80 0.32 4.12
N MET A 96 -2.06 -0.17 2.92
CA MET A 96 -3.39 -0.56 2.45
C MET A 96 -3.27 -1.90 1.74
N LEU A 97 -4.02 -2.88 2.22
CA LEU A 97 -4.18 -4.20 1.62
C LEU A 97 -5.56 -4.19 0.98
N PHE A 98 -5.62 -4.20 -0.35
CA PHE A 98 -6.86 -3.86 -1.07
C PHE A 98 -7.93 -4.95 -1.05
N GLY A 99 -7.68 -6.08 -0.37
CA GLY A 99 -8.62 -7.20 -0.32
C GLY A 99 -8.87 -7.83 -1.70
N ASP A 100 -9.85 -8.70 -1.76
CA ASP A 100 -10.46 -9.22 -2.99
C ASP A 100 -11.97 -9.34 -2.76
N ASP A 101 -12.73 -9.91 -3.69
CA ASP A 101 -14.19 -10.05 -3.56
C ASP A 101 -14.62 -10.84 -2.30
N ASN A 102 -13.71 -11.59 -1.67
CA ASN A 102 -13.96 -12.39 -0.48
C ASN A 102 -13.28 -11.85 0.79
N LEU A 103 -12.48 -10.79 0.67
CA LEU A 103 -11.66 -10.26 1.75
C LEU A 103 -11.83 -8.75 1.90
N ARG A 104 -12.12 -8.33 3.12
CA ARG A 104 -12.25 -6.91 3.42
C ARG A 104 -10.88 -6.25 3.42
N PRO A 105 -10.77 -5.05 2.84
CA PRO A 105 -9.50 -4.34 2.85
C PRO A 105 -9.06 -4.01 4.27
N ILE A 106 -7.76 -4.06 4.49
CA ILE A 106 -7.13 -3.66 5.75
C ILE A 106 -6.25 -2.46 5.48
N SER A 107 -6.28 -1.49 6.36
CA SER A 107 -5.32 -0.40 6.34
C SER A 107 -4.80 -0.10 7.73
N GLY A 108 -3.62 0.48 7.84
CA GLY A 108 -3.06 0.77 9.16
C GLY A 108 -1.77 1.55 9.10
N VAL A 109 -1.25 1.78 10.30
CA VAL A 109 0.03 2.42 10.56
C VAL A 109 0.86 1.45 11.41
N MET A 110 2.11 1.25 11.05
CA MET A 110 3.06 0.43 11.79
C MET A 110 4.33 1.25 12.08
N VAL A 111 4.78 1.21 13.33
CA VAL A 111 5.98 1.90 13.81
C VAL A 111 6.86 0.95 14.62
N ALA A 112 8.11 1.34 14.86
CA ALA A 112 8.96 0.66 15.81
C ALA A 112 8.33 0.70 17.21
N GLY A 113 8.16 -0.46 17.84
CA GLY A 113 7.62 -0.59 19.20
C GLY A 113 8.61 -1.27 20.14
N LYS A 114 8.46 -0.99 21.43
CA LYS A 114 9.31 -1.53 22.50
C LYS A 114 8.48 -1.56 23.78
N ASP A 115 8.55 -2.65 24.55
CA ASP A 115 7.88 -2.72 25.85
C ASP A 115 8.72 -2.11 26.99
N GLN A 116 8.15 -2.08 28.19
CA GLN A 116 8.81 -1.56 29.39
C GLN A 116 10.15 -2.26 29.70
N SER A 117 10.27 -3.56 29.41
CA SER A 117 11.51 -4.32 29.61
C SER A 117 12.55 -4.11 28.51
N GLY A 118 12.14 -3.41 27.44
CA GLY A 118 12.97 -3.05 26.33
C GLY A 118 13.03 -4.07 25.19
N ARG A 119 12.14 -5.06 25.16
CA ARG A 119 12.07 -6.02 24.05
C ARG A 119 11.38 -5.35 22.86
N GLU A 120 12.05 -5.38 21.71
CA GLU A 120 11.53 -4.78 20.48
C GLU A 120 10.43 -5.63 19.83
N TYR A 121 9.39 -4.98 19.30
CA TYR A 121 8.38 -5.55 18.39
C TYR A 121 7.54 -4.40 17.80
N PRO A 122 7.20 -4.38 16.50
CA PRO A 122 6.45 -3.27 15.89
C PRO A 122 5.11 -3.03 16.60
N PHE A 123 4.70 -1.77 16.72
CA PHE A 123 3.35 -1.41 17.13
C PHE A 123 2.54 -1.02 15.90
N THR A 124 1.37 -1.63 15.75
CA THR A 124 0.49 -1.46 14.60
C THR A 124 -0.90 -1.09 15.07
N ILE A 125 -1.43 0.03 14.57
CA ILE A 125 -2.86 0.34 14.61
C ILE A 125 -3.43 0.00 13.23
N PHE A 126 -4.51 -0.76 13.19
CA PHE A 126 -5.12 -1.21 11.94
C PHE A 126 -6.61 -0.95 11.95
N LYS A 127 -7.18 -0.94 10.75
CA LYS A 127 -8.59 -0.81 10.44
C LYS A 127 -8.94 -1.85 9.39
N VAL A 128 -9.89 -2.72 9.72
CA VAL A 128 -10.53 -3.63 8.78
C VAL A 128 -11.81 -2.96 8.32
N MET A 129 -11.96 -2.80 7.01
CA MET A 129 -13.12 -2.13 6.46
C MET A 129 -14.38 -2.99 6.61
N GLY A 130 -15.51 -2.33 6.78
CA GLY A 130 -16.80 -2.96 7.00
C GLY A 130 -17.37 -3.72 5.81
N ALA A 131 -17.03 -3.29 4.59
CA ALA A 131 -17.46 -3.92 3.35
C ALA A 131 -16.27 -4.44 2.55
N ALA A 132 -16.51 -5.51 1.78
CA ALA A 132 -15.67 -5.82 0.64
C ALA A 132 -15.75 -4.66 -0.37
N ILE A 133 -14.65 -4.38 -1.07
CA ILE A 133 -14.53 -3.21 -1.94
C ILE A 133 -14.36 -3.66 -3.37
N HIS A 134 -15.18 -3.09 -4.25
CA HIS A 134 -15.02 -3.33 -5.68
C HIS A 134 -13.75 -2.68 -6.21
N THR A 135 -13.10 -3.27 -7.22
CA THR A 135 -11.88 -2.70 -7.82
C THR A 135 -12.04 -1.24 -8.25
N SER A 136 -13.24 -0.85 -8.69
CA SER A 136 -13.55 0.54 -9.07
C SER A 136 -13.45 1.53 -7.91
N GLN A 137 -13.54 1.06 -6.66
CA GLN A 137 -13.51 1.86 -5.43
C GLN A 137 -12.11 1.91 -4.79
N ILE A 138 -11.17 1.03 -5.19
CA ILE A 138 -9.76 1.06 -4.73
C ILE A 138 -9.13 2.47 -4.87
N PRO A 139 -9.34 3.23 -5.97
CA PRO A 139 -8.80 4.58 -6.09
C PRO A 139 -9.28 5.55 -5.02
N LEU A 140 -10.38 5.28 -4.33
CA LEU A 140 -10.93 6.17 -3.30
C LEU A 140 -10.24 5.98 -1.94
N LEU A 141 -9.60 4.82 -1.74
CA LEU A 141 -9.07 4.40 -0.46
C LEU A 141 -8.04 5.35 0.14
N PRO A 142 -7.03 5.86 -0.59
CA PRO A 142 -6.04 6.74 0.02
C PRO A 142 -6.65 8.02 0.59
N SER A 143 -7.57 8.64 -0.16
CA SER A 143 -8.26 9.84 0.29
C SER A 143 -9.15 9.57 1.51
N MET A 144 -9.89 8.45 1.50
CA MET A 144 -10.77 8.06 2.62
C MET A 144 -9.98 7.74 3.89
N LEU A 145 -8.82 7.11 3.76
CA LEU A 145 -8.02 6.66 4.90
C LEU A 145 -7.07 7.73 5.44
N SER A 146 -6.85 8.83 4.72
CA SER A 146 -5.91 9.89 5.11
C SER A 146 -6.09 10.39 6.55
N VAL A 147 -7.33 10.68 6.97
CA VAL A 147 -7.64 11.16 8.33
C VAL A 147 -7.37 10.07 9.37
N PHE A 148 -7.76 8.83 9.07
CA PHE A 148 -7.48 7.69 9.94
C PHE A 148 -5.97 7.48 10.10
N HIS A 149 -5.19 7.50 9.01
CA HIS A 149 -3.74 7.38 9.07
C HIS A 149 -3.11 8.49 9.88
N HIS A 150 -3.51 9.74 9.66
CA HIS A 150 -2.98 10.87 10.40
C HIS A 150 -3.17 10.72 11.92
N LEU A 151 -4.40 10.42 12.36
CA LEU A 151 -4.70 10.26 13.78
C LEU A 151 -4.07 8.99 14.38
N ALA A 152 -3.96 7.91 13.62
CA ALA A 152 -3.26 6.71 14.06
C ALA A 152 -1.75 6.94 14.21
N ILE A 153 -1.13 7.74 13.33
CA ILE A 153 0.28 8.17 13.46
C ILE A 153 0.47 8.99 14.73
N ASP A 154 -0.43 9.93 15.01
CA ASP A 154 -0.36 10.76 16.21
C ASP A 154 -0.42 9.90 17.48
N LEU A 155 -1.35 8.93 17.54
CA LEU A 155 -1.44 7.99 18.66
C LEU A 155 -0.18 7.12 18.82
N CYS A 156 0.43 6.70 17.71
CA CYS A 156 1.67 5.92 17.72
C CYS A 156 2.87 6.71 18.26
N HIS A 157 2.92 8.03 18.04
CA HIS A 157 4.01 8.89 18.50
C HIS A 157 3.78 9.53 19.87
N GLU A 158 2.57 9.40 20.41
CA GLU A 158 2.24 9.96 21.69
C GLU A 158 3.08 9.36 22.82
N LYS A 159 3.48 10.23 23.76
CA LYS A 159 4.22 9.82 24.95
C LYS A 159 3.24 9.38 26.02
N TRP A 160 2.86 8.12 25.99
CA TRP A 160 2.02 7.50 27.00
C TRP A 160 2.75 7.47 28.36
N VAL A 161 2.21 8.15 29.37
CA VAL A 161 2.79 8.23 30.73
C VAL A 161 1.73 7.94 31.78
N ASN A 162 1.93 6.92 32.60
CA ASN A 162 1.04 6.53 33.71
C ASN A 162 -0.44 6.31 33.32
N GLU A 163 -0.71 6.03 32.04
CA GLU A 163 -2.06 5.72 31.56
C GLU A 163 -2.38 4.22 31.59
N GLU A 164 -3.63 3.89 31.86
CA GLU A 164 -4.12 2.52 31.76
C GLU A 164 -4.36 2.10 30.30
N LYS A 165 -4.15 0.82 29.98
CA LYS A 165 -4.38 0.25 28.64
C LYS A 165 -5.77 0.57 28.08
N ASN A 166 -6.79 0.64 28.95
CA ASN A 166 -8.16 0.94 28.56
C ASN A 166 -8.33 2.35 27.97
N VAL A 167 -7.49 3.31 28.36
CA VAL A 167 -7.52 4.67 27.79
C VAL A 167 -7.04 4.64 26.35
N LEU A 168 -5.92 3.95 26.10
CA LEU A 168 -5.42 3.71 24.74
C LEU A 168 -6.48 3.02 23.88
N PHE A 169 -7.09 1.94 24.37
CA PHE A 169 -8.10 1.19 23.61
C PHE A 169 -9.32 2.06 23.28
N LYS A 170 -9.82 2.85 24.22
CA LYS A 170 -10.90 3.81 23.95
C LYS A 170 -10.53 4.84 22.88
N ARG A 171 -9.28 5.30 22.84
CA ARG A 171 -8.80 6.24 21.82
C ARG A 171 -8.65 5.60 20.45
N ILE A 172 -8.25 4.33 20.41
CA ILE A 172 -8.23 3.52 19.19
C ILE A 172 -9.65 3.30 18.67
N ASP A 173 -10.60 2.95 19.55
CA ASP A 173 -12.01 2.76 19.19
C ASP A 173 -12.67 4.07 18.71
N ALA A 174 -12.16 5.22 19.15
CA ALA A 174 -12.63 6.54 18.74
C ALA A 174 -11.99 7.05 17.43
N LEU A 175 -11.07 6.30 16.81
CA LEU A 175 -10.51 6.67 15.51
C LEU A 175 -11.62 6.66 14.43
N PRO A 176 -11.52 7.53 13.41
CA PRO A 176 -12.57 7.63 12.40
C PRO A 176 -12.86 6.31 11.70
N ILE A 177 -14.13 5.89 11.83
CA ILE A 177 -14.74 4.91 10.94
C ILE A 177 -15.12 5.60 9.63
N ASN A 178 -14.87 4.94 8.51
CA ASN A 178 -15.07 5.49 7.18
C ASN A 178 -16.32 4.83 6.66
N GLU A 179 -17.43 5.53 6.80
CA GLU A 179 -18.66 5.06 6.22
C GLU A 179 -18.56 5.16 4.69
N PHE A 180 -18.57 4.01 4.01
CA PHE A 180 -18.86 3.92 2.57
C PHE A 180 -20.27 4.46 2.22
N HIS A 181 -21.02 4.94 3.22
CA HIS A 181 -22.35 5.54 3.09
C HIS A 181 -22.33 6.94 2.45
N ALA A 182 -21.21 7.66 2.47
CA ALA A 182 -21.03 8.80 1.58
C ALA A 182 -21.05 8.26 0.15
N GLY A 183 -22.16 8.46 -0.57
CA GLY A 183 -22.40 7.81 -1.86
C GLY A 183 -21.18 7.86 -2.76
N GLU A 184 -20.85 6.74 -3.39
CA GLU A 184 -19.60 6.55 -4.16
C GLU A 184 -19.28 7.71 -5.11
N ASP A 185 -20.30 8.30 -5.72
CA ASP A 185 -20.21 9.49 -6.58
C ASP A 185 -19.66 10.74 -5.88
N TYR A 186 -19.97 10.94 -4.60
CA TYR A 186 -19.40 12.01 -3.80
C TYR A 186 -17.89 11.80 -3.60
N LEU A 187 -17.48 10.60 -3.19
CA LEU A 187 -16.07 10.26 -2.97
C LEU A 187 -15.27 10.31 -4.27
N ARG A 188 -15.83 9.84 -5.39
CA ARG A 188 -15.24 9.97 -6.72
C ARG A 188 -15.04 11.42 -7.11
N ARG A 189 -16.05 12.28 -6.91
CA ARG A 189 -15.93 13.72 -7.17
C ARG A 189 -14.88 14.37 -6.28
N GLN A 190 -14.81 14.01 -5.00
CA GLN A 190 -13.82 14.54 -4.07
C GLN A 190 -12.40 14.15 -4.47
N SER A 191 -12.14 12.85 -4.66
CA SER A 191 -10.83 12.33 -5.11
C SER A 191 -10.39 13.00 -6.43
N ARG A 192 -11.31 13.10 -7.40
CA ARG A 192 -11.04 13.80 -8.66
C ARG A 192 -10.73 15.29 -8.45
N SER A 193 -11.49 15.98 -7.60
CA SER A 193 -11.26 17.40 -7.33
C SER A 193 -9.88 17.66 -6.72
N GLN A 194 -9.39 16.78 -5.84
CA GLN A 194 -8.06 16.88 -5.26
C GLN A 194 -6.96 16.76 -6.34
N LEU A 195 -7.13 15.85 -7.29
CA LEU A 195 -6.22 15.66 -8.43
C LEU A 195 -6.32 16.79 -9.46
N GLU A 196 -7.45 17.50 -9.56
CA GLU A 196 -7.62 18.64 -10.45
C GLU A 196 -6.94 19.92 -9.90
N VAL A 197 -6.86 20.07 -8.57
CA VAL A 197 -6.26 21.25 -7.92
C VAL A 197 -4.73 21.23 -7.95
N LEU A 198 -4.10 20.06 -7.84
CA LEU A 198 -2.64 19.95 -7.82
C LEU A 198 -2.06 19.96 -9.23
N SER A 199 -0.95 20.67 -9.41
CA SER A 199 -0.27 20.73 -10.69
C SER A 199 0.47 19.42 -11.00
N SER A 200 0.63 19.08 -12.28
CA SER A 200 1.50 17.97 -12.67
C SER A 200 2.96 18.21 -12.27
N GLN A 201 3.39 19.47 -12.28
CA GLN A 201 4.73 19.88 -11.86
C GLN A 201 5.00 19.53 -10.39
N TRP A 202 4.00 19.69 -9.52
CA TRP A 202 4.12 19.30 -8.11
C TRP A 202 4.48 17.81 -7.95
N LEU A 203 3.86 16.90 -8.71
CA LEU A 203 4.20 15.49 -8.64
C LEU A 203 5.64 15.26 -9.07
N TRP A 204 6.06 15.86 -10.18
CA TRP A 204 7.43 15.71 -10.67
C TRP A 204 8.46 16.25 -9.68
N ASP A 205 8.22 17.42 -9.09
CA ASP A 205 9.11 17.96 -8.06
C ASP A 205 9.14 17.08 -6.80
N THR A 206 8.07 16.33 -6.55
CA THR A 206 7.93 15.43 -5.40
C THR A 206 8.68 14.11 -5.59
N ILE A 207 8.61 13.48 -6.76
CA ILE A 207 9.18 12.14 -7.01
C ILE A 207 10.47 12.17 -7.85
N LEU A 208 10.76 13.30 -8.48
CA LEU A 208 11.91 13.47 -9.36
C LEU A 208 12.35 14.96 -9.42
N PRO A 209 12.89 15.52 -8.32
CA PRO A 209 13.26 16.92 -8.21
C PRO A 209 14.21 17.37 -9.32
N VAL A 210 14.03 18.59 -9.83
CA VAL A 210 14.91 19.21 -10.84
C VAL A 210 15.07 18.31 -12.09
N SER A 211 13.97 17.71 -12.54
CA SER A 211 13.97 16.85 -13.73
C SER A 211 13.64 17.59 -15.01
N SER A 212 14.39 17.28 -16.08
CA SER A 212 14.05 17.69 -17.45
C SER A 212 12.81 16.93 -17.97
N LEU A 213 12.21 17.43 -19.05
CA LEU A 213 11.07 16.77 -19.69
C LEU A 213 11.44 15.35 -20.16
N GLU A 214 12.65 15.18 -20.71
CA GLU A 214 13.18 13.90 -21.19
C GLU A 214 13.27 12.88 -20.05
N ARG A 215 13.76 13.29 -18.88
CA ARG A 215 13.88 12.42 -17.71
C ARG A 215 12.51 11.98 -17.18
N ARG A 216 11.50 12.87 -17.20
CA ARG A 216 10.11 12.53 -16.84
C ARG A 216 9.48 11.57 -17.85
N MET A 217 9.79 11.75 -19.13
CA MET A 217 9.35 10.82 -20.18
C MET A 217 9.94 9.44 -20.01
N GLU A 218 11.23 9.38 -19.68
CA GLU A 218 11.90 8.12 -19.40
C GLU A 218 11.30 7.44 -18.16
N PHE A 219 10.95 8.21 -17.12
CA PHE A 219 10.23 7.70 -15.95
C PHE A 219 8.94 6.98 -16.39
N ILE A 220 8.10 7.65 -17.19
CA ILE A 220 6.83 7.09 -17.67
C ILE A 220 7.07 5.81 -18.50
N LYS A 221 8.07 5.82 -19.39
CA LYS A 221 8.41 4.65 -20.22
C LYS A 221 8.84 3.47 -19.36
N ILE A 222 9.78 3.67 -18.43
CA ILE A 222 10.26 2.64 -17.52
C ILE A 222 9.11 2.11 -16.68
N PHE A 223 8.32 3.00 -16.06
CA PHE A 223 7.16 2.61 -15.25
C PHE A 223 6.18 1.74 -16.05
N ASN A 224 5.78 2.18 -17.25
CA ASN A 224 4.84 1.44 -18.10
C ASN A 224 5.41 0.09 -18.56
N HIS A 225 6.68 0.06 -18.94
CA HIS A 225 7.36 -1.18 -19.33
C HIS A 225 7.41 -2.17 -18.18
N LYS A 226 7.82 -1.73 -16.99
CA LYS A 226 7.90 -2.57 -15.79
C LYS A 226 6.54 -3.05 -15.32
N LEU A 227 5.52 -2.20 -15.36
CA LEU A 227 4.14 -2.60 -15.08
C LEU A 227 3.70 -3.73 -16.01
N ARG A 228 3.92 -3.61 -17.32
CA ARG A 228 3.62 -4.68 -18.28
C ARG A 228 4.37 -5.97 -17.98
N SER A 229 5.66 -5.88 -17.65
CA SER A 229 6.46 -7.04 -17.24
C SER A 229 5.87 -7.72 -16.02
N ILE A 230 5.52 -6.97 -14.96
CA ILE A 230 4.90 -7.51 -13.74
C ILE A 230 3.58 -8.21 -14.04
N LEU A 231 2.74 -7.61 -14.89
CA LEU A 231 1.44 -8.18 -15.25
C LEU A 231 1.55 -9.41 -16.17
N ALA A 232 2.65 -9.56 -16.90
CA ALA A 232 2.95 -10.74 -17.70
C ALA A 232 3.62 -11.87 -16.92
N LEU A 233 4.18 -11.60 -15.73
CA LEU A 233 4.94 -12.57 -14.96
C LEU A 233 4.06 -13.66 -14.33
N PRO A 234 4.51 -14.93 -14.30
CA PRO A 234 3.83 -16.00 -13.56
C PRO A 234 3.70 -15.70 -12.07
N MET A 235 2.72 -16.30 -11.39
CA MET A 235 2.48 -16.13 -9.95
C MET A 235 3.70 -16.42 -9.07
N ALA A 236 4.60 -17.30 -9.53
CA ALA A 236 5.81 -17.69 -8.81
C ALA A 236 7.02 -16.73 -8.98
N SER A 237 6.89 -15.67 -9.78
CA SER A 237 7.98 -14.71 -9.97
C SER A 237 8.36 -14.00 -8.67
N ARG A 238 9.65 -13.71 -8.50
CA ARG A 238 10.19 -12.97 -7.35
C ARG A 238 9.98 -11.46 -7.46
N GLN A 239 9.96 -10.89 -8.66
CA GLN A 239 9.70 -9.45 -8.87
C GLN A 239 8.22 -9.19 -9.16
N TRP A 240 7.56 -8.42 -8.30
CA TRP A 240 6.11 -8.16 -8.41
C TRP A 240 5.67 -6.87 -7.71
N GLY A 241 6.61 -5.97 -7.43
CA GLY A 241 6.33 -4.62 -6.91
C GLY A 241 7.10 -3.53 -7.64
N ILE A 242 6.56 -2.32 -7.59
CA ILE A 242 7.19 -1.08 -8.06
C ILE A 242 7.44 -0.20 -6.85
N GLU A 243 8.63 0.39 -6.76
CA GLU A 243 8.98 1.37 -5.75
C GLU A 243 9.31 2.72 -6.39
N ILE A 244 8.81 3.78 -5.76
CA ILE A 244 8.99 5.18 -6.17
C ILE A 244 9.49 5.96 -4.95
N ASN A 245 10.62 6.65 -5.10
CA ASN A 245 11.12 7.54 -4.05
C ASN A 245 10.28 8.82 -4.03
N ILE A 246 10.05 9.33 -2.82
CA ILE A 246 9.33 10.56 -2.52
C ILE A 246 10.34 11.47 -1.81
N PHE A 247 10.82 12.48 -2.53
CA PHE A 247 11.84 13.42 -2.06
C PHE A 247 11.21 14.59 -1.30
N ASN A 248 9.95 14.92 -1.59
CA ASN A 248 9.15 15.84 -0.79
C ASN A 248 8.01 15.09 -0.10
N SER A 249 8.10 14.93 1.22
CA SER A 249 7.08 14.21 2.00
C SER A 249 5.79 15.02 2.22
N GLU A 250 5.77 16.31 1.85
CA GLU A 250 4.55 17.12 1.84
C GLU A 250 3.53 16.49 0.90
N LYS A 251 2.36 16.12 1.45
CA LYS A 251 1.26 15.50 0.70
C LYS A 251 1.63 14.18 -0.01
N ARG A 252 2.49 13.35 0.60
CA ARG A 252 2.82 11.99 0.11
C ARG A 252 1.60 11.08 -0.09
N ASP A 253 0.52 11.31 0.65
CA ASP A 253 -0.78 10.67 0.45
C ASP A 253 -1.35 10.96 -0.94
N MET A 254 -1.10 12.15 -1.49
CA MET A 254 -1.49 12.50 -2.87
C MET A 254 -0.64 11.77 -3.92
N VAL A 255 0.62 11.44 -3.62
CA VAL A 255 1.44 10.57 -4.48
C VAL A 255 0.85 9.16 -4.52
N GLN A 256 0.51 8.61 -3.34
CA GLN A 256 -0.17 7.31 -3.25
C GLN A 256 -1.51 7.33 -3.99
N GLN A 257 -2.35 8.36 -3.76
CA GLN A 257 -3.62 8.57 -4.46
C GLN A 257 -3.44 8.56 -5.98
N PHE A 258 -2.46 9.30 -6.50
CA PHE A 258 -2.17 9.36 -7.93
C PHE A 258 -1.81 7.98 -8.49
N PHE A 259 -0.82 7.29 -7.91
CA PHE A 259 -0.34 6.01 -8.46
C PHE A 259 -1.31 4.84 -8.26
N VAL A 260 -2.05 4.80 -7.15
CA VAL A 260 -3.14 3.84 -6.95
C VAL A 260 -4.22 4.03 -8.01
N THR A 261 -4.62 5.29 -8.27
CA THR A 261 -5.59 5.62 -9.32
C THR A 261 -5.05 5.23 -10.71
N LEU A 262 -3.80 5.58 -11.00
CA LEU A 262 -3.14 5.22 -12.26
C LEU A 262 -3.15 3.71 -12.48
N ILE A 263 -2.73 2.91 -11.50
CA ILE A 263 -2.69 1.45 -11.61
C ILE A 263 -4.08 0.90 -11.90
N VAL A 264 -5.11 1.31 -11.15
CA VAL A 264 -6.47 0.83 -11.37
C VAL A 264 -6.95 1.19 -12.78
N MET A 265 -6.68 2.40 -13.27
CA MET A 265 -7.01 2.79 -14.64
C MET A 265 -6.28 1.94 -15.69
N LEU A 266 -5.00 1.64 -15.48
CA LEU A 266 -4.19 0.84 -16.40
C LEU A 266 -4.54 -0.66 -16.39
N LEU A 267 -5.05 -1.17 -15.26
CA LEU A 267 -5.54 -2.55 -15.12
C LEU A 267 -6.96 -2.73 -15.67
N GLY A 268 -7.74 -1.65 -15.73
CA GLY A 268 -9.12 -1.67 -16.19
C GLY A 268 -9.98 -2.56 -15.30
N HIS A 269 -10.55 -3.62 -15.89
CA HIS A 269 -11.41 -4.57 -15.18
C HIS A 269 -10.65 -5.69 -14.45
N LYS A 270 -9.31 -5.75 -14.55
CA LYS A 270 -8.53 -6.78 -13.86
C LYS A 270 -8.51 -6.48 -12.36
N LEU A 271 -8.82 -7.50 -11.55
CA LEU A 271 -8.73 -7.40 -10.09
C LEU A 271 -7.29 -7.08 -9.68
N TRP A 272 -7.12 -6.01 -8.89
CA TRP A 272 -5.85 -5.67 -8.26
C TRP A 272 -5.87 -6.09 -6.79
N ASN A 273 -5.50 -7.34 -6.53
CA ASN A 273 -5.33 -7.87 -5.17
C ASN A 273 -3.96 -7.47 -4.60
N GLY A 274 -3.62 -6.20 -4.79
CA GLY A 274 -2.32 -5.66 -4.43
C GLY A 274 -2.30 -5.01 -3.08
N GLN A 275 -1.18 -4.34 -2.83
CA GLN A 275 -0.97 -3.59 -1.61
C GLN A 275 -0.23 -2.30 -1.93
N SER A 276 -0.46 -1.27 -1.14
CA SER A 276 0.36 -0.05 -1.17
C SER A 276 0.93 0.22 0.21
N TRP A 277 2.19 0.62 0.23
CA TRP A 277 2.94 0.93 1.43
C TRP A 277 3.61 2.28 1.24
N LEU A 278 3.27 3.24 2.08
CA LEU A 278 4.01 4.48 2.24
C LEU A 278 4.96 4.31 3.41
N SER A 279 6.25 4.48 3.16
CA SER A 279 7.27 4.39 4.19
C SER A 279 7.95 5.74 4.40
N ASP A 280 8.20 6.07 5.66
CA ASP A 280 8.93 7.27 6.07
C ASP A 280 9.94 6.88 7.14
N SER A 281 11.21 7.18 6.90
CA SER A 281 12.30 6.89 7.84
C SER A 281 12.81 8.21 8.38
N ASN A 282 12.98 8.31 9.71
CA ASN A 282 13.40 9.54 10.39
C ASN A 282 14.72 10.08 9.78
N GLY A 283 14.61 11.05 8.85
CA GLY A 283 15.74 11.68 8.17
C GLY A 283 16.17 11.10 6.82
N ALA A 284 15.43 10.16 6.23
CA ALA A 284 15.70 9.63 4.88
C ALA A 284 14.50 9.80 3.93
N GLU A 285 14.71 9.55 2.64
CA GLU A 285 13.68 9.66 1.60
C GLU A 285 12.45 8.79 1.93
N SER A 286 11.26 9.39 1.84
CA SER A 286 10.00 8.65 1.90
C SER A 286 9.86 7.79 0.64
N ARG A 287 9.09 6.70 0.70
CA ARG A 287 8.88 5.84 -0.48
C ARG A 287 7.44 5.40 -0.58
N LEU A 288 6.99 5.20 -1.82
CA LEU A 288 5.77 4.49 -2.15
C LEU A 288 6.14 3.15 -2.78
N THR A 289 5.73 2.06 -2.15
CA THR A 289 5.88 0.71 -2.67
C THR A 289 4.50 0.17 -3.05
N LEU A 290 4.34 -0.21 -4.31
CA LEU A 290 3.11 -0.73 -4.90
C LEU A 290 3.34 -2.19 -5.27
N PHE A 291 2.68 -3.07 -4.56
CA PHE A 291 2.73 -4.49 -4.80
C PHE A 291 1.52 -4.94 -5.61
N PHE A 292 1.76 -5.82 -6.58
CA PHE A 292 0.71 -6.37 -7.45
C PHE A 292 0.19 -7.73 -6.99
N ARG A 293 0.69 -8.20 -5.83
CA ARG A 293 0.32 -9.43 -5.17
C ARG A 293 0.42 -9.26 -3.65
N PRO A 294 -0.22 -10.13 -2.87
CA PRO A 294 0.04 -10.26 -1.44
C PRO A 294 1.52 -10.45 -1.12
N ILE A 295 2.03 -9.68 -0.16
CA ILE A 295 3.41 -9.79 0.28
C ILE A 295 3.58 -10.97 1.22
N ALA A 296 4.56 -11.83 0.97
CA ALA A 296 4.87 -12.94 1.86
C ALA A 296 5.52 -12.42 3.15
N ALA A 297 5.40 -13.16 4.24
CA ALA A 297 5.98 -12.74 5.52
C ALA A 297 7.51 -12.66 5.46
N GLU A 298 8.15 -13.52 4.65
CA GLU A 298 9.61 -13.51 4.47
C GLU A 298 10.11 -12.21 3.82
N ASP A 299 9.24 -11.55 3.05
CA ASP A 299 9.53 -10.29 2.37
C ASP A 299 9.28 -9.06 3.26
N PHE A 300 8.95 -9.25 4.53
CA PHE A 300 8.83 -8.17 5.52
C PHE A 300 10.08 -7.28 5.57
N LEU A 301 11.26 -7.85 5.34
CA LEU A 301 12.52 -7.09 5.30
C LEU A 301 12.51 -6.02 4.21
N THR A 302 11.84 -6.26 3.08
CA THR A 302 11.74 -5.29 1.98
C THR A 302 11.06 -4.00 2.42
N LEU A 303 10.18 -4.06 3.44
CA LEU A 303 9.50 -2.88 3.98
C LEU A 303 10.29 -2.15 5.06
N VAL A 304 11.14 -2.85 5.82
CA VAL A 304 11.70 -2.34 7.07
C VAL A 304 13.22 -2.15 7.06
N ASP A 305 13.91 -2.78 6.11
CA ASP A 305 15.35 -2.69 5.94
C ASP A 305 15.68 -2.09 4.58
N PHE A 306 15.85 -0.76 4.56
CA PHE A 306 16.06 0.01 3.33
C PHE A 306 17.41 -0.28 2.65
N GLU A 307 18.34 -0.92 3.37
CA GLU A 307 19.65 -1.35 2.89
C GLU A 307 19.66 -2.82 2.44
N ALA A 308 18.60 -3.58 2.72
CA ALA A 308 18.46 -4.93 2.20
C ALA A 308 18.27 -4.93 0.68
N GLY A 309 18.81 -5.96 0.03
CA GLY A 309 18.59 -6.17 -1.40
C GLY A 309 17.10 -6.23 -1.75
N ARG A 310 16.66 -5.36 -2.65
CA ARG A 310 15.27 -5.18 -3.07
C ARG A 310 14.90 -6.13 -4.21
N ASN A 311 15.22 -7.41 -4.04
CA ASN A 311 15.14 -8.42 -5.11
C ASN A 311 13.73 -8.62 -5.69
N ASN A 312 12.69 -8.21 -4.95
CA ASN A 312 11.29 -8.34 -5.36
C ASN A 312 10.67 -7.04 -5.89
N LEU A 313 11.43 -5.94 -5.84
CA LEU A 313 10.99 -4.61 -6.25
C LEU A 313 11.74 -4.14 -7.48
N MET A 314 11.05 -3.35 -8.28
CA MET A 314 11.64 -2.53 -9.33
C MET A 314 11.63 -1.09 -8.83
N VAL A 315 12.81 -0.57 -8.46
CA VAL A 315 12.97 0.81 -8.02
C VAL A 315 13.11 1.68 -9.26
N ILE A 316 12.09 2.50 -9.55
CA ILE A 316 12.08 3.28 -10.80
C ILE A 316 13.21 4.30 -10.84
N ASN A 317 13.52 4.90 -9.69
CA ASN A 317 14.59 5.89 -9.55
C ASN A 317 15.98 5.29 -9.87
N ASP A 318 16.29 4.10 -9.33
CA ASP A 318 17.57 3.42 -9.62
C ASP A 318 17.69 3.09 -11.12
N LEU A 319 16.60 2.59 -11.72
CA LEU A 319 16.55 2.27 -13.15
C LEU A 319 16.70 3.50 -14.06
N LEU A 320 16.29 4.68 -13.58
CA LEU A 320 16.46 5.94 -14.30
C LEU A 320 17.90 6.43 -14.29
N ASP A 321 18.64 6.15 -13.22
CA ASP A 321 20.06 6.50 -13.13
C ASP A 321 20.93 5.56 -13.99
N GLU A 322 20.47 4.33 -14.21
CA GLU A 322 21.10 3.36 -15.11
C GLU A 322 20.74 3.56 -16.59
N ALA A 323 19.67 4.30 -16.90
CA ALA A 323 19.20 4.49 -18.26
C ALA A 323 20.11 5.48 -19.02
N ASP A 324 20.67 5.02 -20.15
CA ASP A 324 21.34 5.91 -21.10
C ASP A 324 20.30 6.89 -21.68
N LEU A 325 20.38 8.17 -21.30
CA LEU A 325 19.49 9.24 -21.79
C LEU A 325 19.71 9.56 -23.28
N ALA A 326 20.66 8.90 -23.92
CA ALA A 326 20.87 8.96 -25.36
C ALA A 326 19.96 7.94 -26.04
N VAL A 327 19.10 8.43 -26.95
CA VAL A 327 18.37 7.72 -28.01
C VAL A 327 16.84 7.75 -27.86
N THR A 328 16.20 8.36 -28.86
CA THR A 328 14.76 8.45 -29.18
C THR A 328 13.91 9.43 -28.37
N ALA A 329 14.19 10.72 -28.57
CA ALA A 329 13.18 11.78 -28.56
C ALA A 329 12.40 11.83 -29.90
N GLU A 330 12.09 10.68 -30.50
CA GLU A 330 11.24 10.66 -31.70
C GLU A 330 9.77 10.55 -31.28
N ASN A 331 9.05 11.65 -31.52
CA ASN A 331 7.60 11.76 -31.66
C ASN A 331 6.71 11.59 -30.42
N TYR A 332 7.10 12.08 -29.24
CA TYR A 332 6.08 12.34 -28.22
C TYR A 332 6.46 13.40 -27.18
N VAL A 333 5.66 14.46 -27.15
CA VAL A 333 5.61 15.44 -26.05
C VAL A 333 4.26 15.20 -25.38
N PRO A 334 4.19 14.70 -24.12
CA PRO A 334 2.95 14.75 -23.37
C PRO A 334 2.47 16.20 -23.41
N ARG A 335 1.17 16.40 -23.59
CA ARG A 335 0.61 17.71 -23.28
C ARG A 335 1.09 18.04 -21.86
N GLN A 336 1.69 19.21 -21.66
CA GLN A 336 2.06 19.66 -20.32
C GLN A 336 0.75 19.87 -19.57
N SER A 337 0.21 18.78 -19.03
CA SER A 337 -1.04 18.78 -18.32
C SER A 337 -0.88 19.70 -17.13
N SER A 338 -1.76 20.68 -17.00
CA SER A 338 -1.65 21.66 -15.92
C SER A 338 -1.97 21.05 -14.55
N SER A 339 -2.65 19.89 -14.51
CA SER A 339 -3.08 19.20 -13.28
C SER A 339 -2.68 17.73 -13.24
N LEU A 340 -2.74 17.10 -12.06
CA LEU A 340 -2.55 15.65 -11.89
C LEU A 340 -3.62 14.85 -12.62
N ALA A 341 -4.87 15.30 -12.58
CA ALA A 341 -5.96 14.65 -13.31
C ALA A 341 -5.71 14.67 -14.83
N GLY A 342 -5.14 15.75 -15.37
CA GLY A 342 -4.68 15.80 -16.76
C GLY A 342 -3.55 14.81 -17.03
N LEU A 343 -2.53 14.81 -16.15
CA LEU A 343 -1.38 13.91 -16.28
C LEU A 343 -1.80 12.43 -16.25
N LEU A 344 -2.74 12.05 -15.37
CA LEU A 344 -3.29 10.69 -15.32
C LEU A 344 -3.88 10.28 -16.68
N LYS A 345 -4.70 11.14 -17.29
CA LYS A 345 -5.31 10.85 -18.60
C LYS A 345 -4.26 10.70 -19.69
N ASP A 346 -3.29 11.61 -19.73
CA ASP A 346 -2.21 11.56 -20.72
C ASP A 346 -1.34 10.31 -20.55
N TRP A 347 -1.08 9.90 -19.30
CA TRP A 347 -0.31 8.69 -18.97
C TRP A 347 -1.05 7.42 -19.39
N VAL A 348 -2.36 7.34 -19.13
CA VAL A 348 -3.18 6.19 -19.55
C VAL A 348 -3.21 6.06 -21.07
N LEU A 349 -3.46 7.16 -21.80
CA LEU A 349 -3.41 7.18 -23.26
C LEU A 349 -2.05 6.73 -23.81
N LEU A 350 -0.96 7.12 -23.14
CA LEU A 350 0.40 6.70 -23.46
C LEU A 350 0.59 5.19 -23.29
N TYR A 351 0.05 4.64 -22.21
CA TYR A 351 0.09 3.20 -21.96
C TYR A 351 -0.70 2.44 -23.02
N GLU A 352 -1.89 2.91 -23.41
CA GLU A 352 -2.74 2.24 -24.40
C GLU A 352 -2.15 2.25 -25.82
N LYS A 353 -1.60 3.38 -26.29
CA LYS A 353 -1.05 3.48 -27.66
C LYS A 353 0.02 2.42 -27.94
N LYS A 354 0.97 2.23 -27.02
CA LYS A 354 2.01 1.19 -27.15
C LYS A 354 1.48 -0.25 -27.03
N ALA A 355 0.24 -0.48 -26.58
CA ALA A 355 -0.36 -1.81 -26.63
C ALA A 355 -0.79 -2.19 -28.05
N ASN A 356 -1.07 -1.21 -28.90
CA ASN A 356 -1.56 -1.43 -30.26
C ASN A 356 -0.46 -1.45 -31.33
N ASP A 357 0.78 -1.08 -30.94
CA ASP A 357 1.97 -1.10 -31.81
C ASP A 357 2.80 -2.40 -31.67
N ILE A 358 2.35 -3.36 -30.86
CA ILE A 358 2.93 -4.71 -30.67
C ILE A 358 1.87 -5.72 -31.08
#